data_AF-A0A961L949-F1
#
_entry.id   AF-A0A961L949-F1
#
_cell.length_a   1.000
_cell.length_b   1.000
_cell.length_c   1.000
_cell.angle_alpha   90.00
_cell.angle_beta   90.00
_cell.angle_gamma   90.00
#
_symmetry.space_group_name_H-M   'P 1'
#
loop_
_entity.id
_entity.type
_entity.pdbx_description
1 polymer ?
#
loop_
_entity_poly.entity_id
_entity_poly.type
_entity_poly.pdbx_seq_one_letter_code
_entity_poly.pdbx_strand_id
1 'polypeptide(L)'
;GGGGRGGGGAGAGGRGCGPWARAAAAPETADAAFAALLADPAAPPARPAILPAHLGTPADGILLAEAPWPAPARKAAADPAAASPGRPLPVAFLYAERYAASASTFLRAGQLAELVAEHHPERYDIAWTPEFAAIRDRVVILTKWALQSRGAEEIADLRARNVAVIGVWDDLPADAAKMAALDASMTLSHSQTLDLARRFPATPAFHVTHHVNRRIPPCTPPADRLRAGYFGELANTALPGALGGLVELVGIDTSKVETDWIERLPEFNAHWILRRRRPIDGAKPFLKGFLAARCGAVAVAARGDEDALYYLGDDYPFFVPGLDPGDLEAHVVAMAAGFGGPEWRQARAIMEQVAARSTDAVVAAEFAAMIDAVTA
;
A
#
# COMPACT_ATOMS: atom_id res chain seq x y z
N GLY A 1 15.51 42.68 62.46
CA GLY A 1 15.47 41.31 61.91
C GLY A 1 15.75 41.35 60.43
N GLY A 2 16.65 40.49 59.96
CA GLY A 2 16.72 39.98 58.59
C GLY A 2 17.14 40.93 57.47
N GLY A 3 18.46 41.02 57.23
CA GLY A 3 19.03 41.51 55.98
C GLY A 3 19.15 40.40 54.92
N GLY A 4 19.40 40.80 53.67
CA GLY A 4 19.75 39.90 52.58
C GLY A 4 20.18 40.65 51.33
N ARG A 5 21.48 40.97 51.23
CA ARG A 5 22.20 41.28 49.99
C ARG A 5 22.90 40.01 49.51
N GLY A 6 23.00 39.80 48.20
CA GLY A 6 23.87 38.78 47.61
C GLY A 6 24.05 39.01 46.11
N GLY A 7 25.11 39.72 45.75
CA GLY A 7 25.61 39.89 44.38
C GLY A 7 26.49 38.72 43.94
N GLY A 8 26.66 38.62 42.62
CA GLY A 8 27.38 37.54 41.94
C GLY A 8 28.91 37.52 42.11
N GLY A 9 29.50 36.46 41.57
CA GLY A 9 30.94 36.25 41.46
C GLY A 9 31.24 35.06 40.56
N ALA A 10 32.01 35.31 39.51
CA ALA A 10 32.37 34.42 38.41
C ALA A 10 33.27 33.25 38.83
N GLY A 11 33.11 32.09 38.16
CA GLY A 11 34.04 30.96 38.22
C GLY A 11 34.72 30.75 36.86
N ALA A 12 36.05 30.87 36.85
CA ALA A 12 36.90 30.59 35.70
C ALA A 12 37.85 29.43 36.01
N GLY A 13 38.11 28.60 34.98
CA GLY A 13 39.40 27.96 34.76
C GLY A 13 39.64 26.59 35.39
N GLY A 14 39.72 25.56 34.53
CA GLY A 14 40.27 24.25 34.91
C GLY A 14 40.44 23.34 33.69
N ARG A 15 41.58 23.48 33.01
CA ARG A 15 41.99 22.68 31.84
C ARG A 15 42.39 21.27 32.27
N GLY A 16 41.94 20.26 31.54
CA GLY A 16 42.47 18.89 31.59
C GLY A 16 42.74 18.39 30.17
N CYS A 17 44.01 18.20 29.83
CA CYS A 17 44.48 17.56 28.60
C CYS A 17 45.01 16.15 28.94
N GLY A 18 44.69 15.15 28.12
CA GLY A 18 45.25 13.79 28.17
C GLY A 18 44.51 12.83 27.22
N PRO A 19 45.16 11.79 26.67
CA PRO A 19 45.37 11.70 25.21
C PRO A 19 44.71 10.47 24.56
N TRP A 20 44.22 10.63 23.33
CA TRP A 20 44.03 9.52 22.39
C TRP A 20 44.56 9.92 21.02
N ALA A 21 45.75 9.40 20.70
CA ALA A 21 46.33 9.36 19.38
C ALA A 21 46.23 7.93 18.82
N ARG A 22 46.21 7.84 17.48
CA ARG A 22 46.12 6.68 16.56
C ARG A 22 44.71 6.53 15.96
N ALA A 23 44.50 6.45 14.65
CA ALA A 23 45.41 6.51 13.51
C ALA A 23 44.59 6.96 12.29
N ALA A 24 45.15 7.85 11.46
CA ALA A 24 44.64 8.18 10.15
C ALA A 24 45.16 7.16 9.14
N ALA A 25 44.27 6.54 8.39
CA ALA A 25 44.56 5.92 7.11
C ALA A 25 43.50 6.42 6.11
N ALA A 26 43.95 7.12 5.08
CA ALA A 26 43.12 7.59 3.98
C ALA A 26 42.78 6.41 3.04
N PRO A 27 41.61 6.40 2.39
CA PRO A 27 41.43 5.62 1.17
C PRO A 27 41.54 6.56 -0.04
N GLU A 28 42.69 6.53 -0.70
CA GLU A 28 42.74 6.71 -2.15
C GLU A 28 41.86 5.60 -2.76
N THR A 29 40.82 5.96 -3.52
CA THR A 29 40.21 5.22 -4.65
C THR A 29 38.81 5.70 -5.05
N ALA A 30 38.19 6.67 -4.35
CA ALA A 30 36.87 7.19 -4.76
C ALA A 30 36.90 8.01 -6.07
N ASP A 31 38.02 8.67 -6.38
CA ASP A 31 38.09 9.59 -7.54
C ASP A 31 38.21 8.90 -8.90
N ALA A 32 38.74 7.67 -8.97
CA ALA A 32 38.92 6.96 -10.24
C ALA A 32 37.59 6.39 -10.78
N ALA A 33 36.70 5.93 -9.89
CA ALA A 33 35.38 5.43 -10.28
C ALA A 33 34.42 6.55 -10.71
N PHE A 34 34.55 7.73 -10.09
CA PHE A 34 33.77 8.92 -10.46
C PHE A 34 34.24 9.53 -11.78
N ALA A 35 35.55 9.55 -12.05
CA ALA A 35 36.11 10.03 -13.31
C ALA A 35 35.72 9.14 -14.53
N ALA A 36 35.53 7.83 -14.33
CA ALA A 36 35.10 6.91 -15.38
C ALA A 36 33.61 7.09 -15.77
N LEU A 37 32.77 7.60 -14.85
CA LEU A 37 31.34 7.83 -15.09
C LEU A 37 31.06 9.04 -16.00
N LEU A 38 32.04 9.93 -16.19
CA LEU A 38 31.91 11.19 -16.94
C LEU A 38 32.40 11.09 -18.40
N ALA A 39 32.88 9.93 -18.85
CA ALA A 39 33.63 9.80 -20.10
C ALA A 39 32.84 9.35 -21.34
N ASP A 40 31.54 9.01 -21.24
CA ASP A 40 30.73 8.61 -22.40
C ASP A 40 29.35 9.32 -22.43
N PRO A 41 29.19 10.41 -23.22
CA PRO A 41 27.93 11.12 -23.37
C PRO A 41 26.89 10.39 -24.26
N ALA A 42 27.21 9.21 -24.81
CA ALA A 42 26.32 8.46 -25.71
C ALA A 42 25.67 7.21 -25.07
N ALA A 43 26.05 6.83 -23.85
CA ALA A 43 25.40 5.73 -23.13
C ALA A 43 24.10 6.22 -22.44
N PRO A 44 22.92 5.60 -22.69
CA PRO A 44 21.75 5.90 -21.89
C PRO A 44 22.07 5.58 -20.42
N PRO A 45 21.72 6.45 -19.45
CA PRO A 45 22.07 6.22 -18.06
C PRO A 45 21.51 4.86 -17.65
N ALA A 46 22.39 3.97 -17.21
CA ALA A 46 22.00 2.68 -16.65
C ALA A 46 20.96 2.95 -15.57
N ARG A 47 19.72 2.49 -15.81
CA ARG A 47 18.63 2.65 -14.85
C ARG A 47 19.09 1.98 -13.56
N PRO A 48 19.15 2.69 -12.43
CA PRO A 48 19.44 2.04 -11.17
C PRO A 48 18.38 0.95 -10.97
N ALA A 49 18.82 -0.26 -10.66
CA ALA A 49 17.92 -1.33 -10.21
C ALA A 49 17.50 -0.95 -8.79
N ILE A 50 16.43 -0.16 -8.65
CA ILE A 50 15.97 0.39 -7.37
C ILE A 50 15.12 -0.63 -6.59
N LEU A 51 15.55 -1.89 -6.59
CA LEU A 51 15.26 -2.87 -5.55
C LEU A 51 16.44 -3.87 -5.53
N PRO A 52 16.86 -4.38 -4.36
CA PRO A 52 17.80 -5.48 -4.29
C PRO A 52 17.34 -6.62 -5.21
N ALA A 53 18.24 -7.20 -6.01
CA ALA A 53 17.89 -8.25 -6.98
C ALA A 53 17.17 -9.46 -6.38
N HIS A 54 17.24 -9.66 -5.06
CA HIS A 54 16.54 -10.71 -4.34
C HIS A 54 15.03 -10.46 -4.14
N LEU A 55 14.53 -9.23 -4.33
CA LEU A 55 13.10 -8.92 -4.29
C LEU A 55 12.40 -9.17 -5.63
N GLY A 56 13.15 -9.59 -6.65
CA GLY A 56 12.63 -9.94 -7.97
C GLY A 56 12.26 -8.75 -8.85
N THR A 57 11.85 -9.05 -10.08
CA THR A 57 11.20 -8.08 -10.96
C THR A 57 9.67 -8.15 -10.79
N PRO A 58 8.91 -7.10 -11.18
CA PRO A 58 7.45 -7.16 -11.22
C PRO A 58 6.89 -8.34 -12.03
N ALA A 59 7.66 -8.88 -12.99
CA ALA A 59 7.29 -10.03 -13.81
C ALA A 59 7.47 -11.38 -13.09
N ASP A 60 8.32 -11.43 -12.06
CA ASP A 60 8.69 -12.69 -11.40
C ASP A 60 7.70 -13.11 -10.31
N GLY A 61 6.75 -12.25 -9.93
CA GLY A 61 5.77 -12.56 -8.90
C GLY A 61 6.39 -12.95 -7.55
N ILE A 62 7.66 -12.60 -7.31
CA ILE A 62 8.45 -13.01 -6.13
C ILE A 62 7.81 -12.59 -4.80
N LEU A 63 6.90 -11.62 -4.83
CA LEU A 63 6.07 -11.23 -3.69
C LEU A 63 5.16 -12.36 -3.18
N LEU A 64 4.91 -13.40 -3.98
CA LEU A 64 4.11 -14.57 -3.65
C LEU A 64 4.94 -15.75 -3.10
N ALA A 65 6.28 -15.73 -3.23
CA ALA A 65 7.10 -16.95 -3.21
C ALA A 65 7.82 -17.25 -1.88
N GLU A 66 7.98 -16.30 -0.94
CA GLU A 66 8.89 -16.49 0.22
C GLU A 66 8.23 -16.49 1.61
N ALA A 67 6.96 -16.88 1.72
CA ALA A 67 6.43 -17.23 3.03
C ALA A 67 6.17 -18.74 3.09
N PRO A 68 6.77 -19.48 4.04
CA PRO A 68 6.49 -20.90 4.23
C PRO A 68 5.08 -21.04 4.79
N TRP A 69 4.10 -21.16 3.91
CA TRP A 69 2.71 -21.36 4.31
C TRP A 69 2.48 -22.84 4.58
N PRO A 70 1.89 -23.22 5.73
CA PRO A 70 1.31 -24.55 5.84
C PRO A 70 0.24 -24.70 4.74
N ALA A 71 0.30 -25.79 3.98
CA ALA A 71 -0.74 -26.10 3.02
C ALA A 71 -2.10 -26.09 3.75
N PRO A 72 -3.14 -25.41 3.22
CA PRO A 72 -4.45 -25.41 3.85
C PRO A 72 -4.90 -26.85 4.08
N ALA A 73 -5.51 -27.11 5.24
CA ALA A 73 -6.09 -28.41 5.52
C ALA A 73 -7.19 -28.68 4.49
N ARG A 74 -6.94 -29.63 3.58
CA ARG A 74 -7.89 -30.02 2.54
C ARG A 74 -9.23 -30.37 3.19
N LYS A 75 -10.27 -29.61 2.84
CA LYS A 75 -11.64 -30.01 3.13
C LYS A 75 -11.96 -31.22 2.26
N ALA A 76 -12.59 -32.25 2.82
CA ALA A 76 -13.27 -33.23 1.98
C ALA A 76 -14.27 -32.45 1.13
N ALA A 77 -14.08 -32.44 -0.19
CA ALA A 77 -14.91 -31.67 -1.10
C ALA A 77 -16.38 -31.92 -0.78
N ALA A 78 -17.17 -30.84 -0.65
CA ALA A 78 -18.61 -30.97 -0.83
C ALA A 78 -18.82 -31.59 -2.22
N ASP A 79 -19.58 -32.69 -2.25
CA ASP A 79 -19.89 -33.57 -3.39
C ASP A 79 -19.18 -33.23 -4.73
N PRO A 80 -18.23 -34.07 -5.23
CA PRO A 80 -17.41 -33.80 -6.42
C PRO A 80 -18.21 -33.56 -7.72
N ALA A 81 -19.54 -33.68 -7.71
CA ALA A 81 -20.42 -33.30 -8.80
C ALA A 81 -20.35 -31.81 -9.20
N ALA A 82 -19.82 -30.92 -8.35
CA ALA A 82 -19.71 -29.48 -8.66
C ALA A 82 -18.50 -29.13 -9.57
N ALA A 83 -17.43 -29.93 -9.57
CA ALA A 83 -16.25 -29.69 -10.40
C ALA A 83 -16.32 -30.54 -11.68
N SER A 84 -17.24 -30.19 -12.59
CA SER A 84 -17.22 -30.78 -13.93
C SER A 84 -15.95 -30.30 -14.66
N PRO A 85 -15.08 -31.21 -15.15
CA PRO A 85 -13.88 -30.81 -15.87
C PRO A 85 -14.26 -29.92 -17.08
N GLY A 86 -13.68 -28.72 -17.13
CA GLY A 86 -13.93 -27.73 -18.17
C GLY A 86 -14.99 -26.66 -17.86
N ARG A 87 -15.59 -26.65 -16.66
CA ARG A 87 -16.48 -25.56 -16.23
C ARG A 87 -15.71 -24.50 -15.42
N PRO A 88 -15.91 -23.19 -15.67
CA PRO A 88 -15.32 -22.13 -14.84
C PRO A 88 -15.73 -22.29 -13.36
N LEU A 89 -14.78 -22.04 -12.45
CA LEU A 89 -15.01 -22.09 -11.00
C LEU A 89 -15.92 -20.92 -10.59
N PRO A 90 -17.06 -21.16 -9.94
CA PRO A 90 -17.93 -20.09 -9.50
C PRO A 90 -17.33 -19.35 -8.30
N VAL A 91 -17.13 -18.05 -8.46
CA VAL A 91 -16.63 -17.15 -7.40
C VAL A 91 -17.66 -16.05 -7.17
N ALA A 92 -17.90 -15.69 -5.91
CA ALA A 92 -18.84 -14.63 -5.58
C ALA A 92 -18.26 -13.65 -4.57
N PHE A 93 -18.28 -12.36 -4.93
CA PHE A 93 -17.96 -11.25 -4.03
C PHE A 93 -19.20 -10.89 -3.21
N LEU A 94 -19.18 -11.24 -1.93
CA LEU A 94 -20.27 -11.01 -1.01
C LEU A 94 -20.06 -9.68 -0.28
N TYR A 95 -21.00 -8.75 -0.47
CA TYR A 95 -20.99 -7.44 0.17
C TYR A 95 -22.20 -7.24 1.09
N ALA A 96 -22.14 -6.23 1.95
CA ALA A 96 -23.27 -5.86 2.81
C ALA A 96 -24.09 -4.75 2.13
N GLU A 97 -25.36 -5.01 1.86
CA GLU A 97 -26.25 -4.11 1.10
C GLU A 97 -26.28 -2.68 1.66
N ARG A 98 -26.27 -2.53 2.99
CA ARG A 98 -26.23 -1.22 3.65
C ARG A 98 -25.00 -0.36 3.29
N TYR A 99 -23.97 -0.95 2.69
CA TYR A 99 -22.76 -0.27 2.23
C TYR A 99 -22.54 -0.40 0.72
N ALA A 100 -23.59 -0.74 -0.06
CA ALA A 100 -23.52 -0.85 -1.51
C ALA A 100 -22.95 0.42 -2.17
N ALA A 101 -23.31 1.59 -1.64
CA ALA A 101 -22.87 2.89 -2.14
C ALA A 101 -21.45 3.30 -1.71
N SER A 102 -20.81 2.57 -0.79
CA SER A 102 -19.48 2.94 -0.29
C SER A 102 -18.40 2.71 -1.35
N ALA A 103 -17.39 3.59 -1.39
CA ALA A 103 -16.26 3.43 -2.30
C ALA A 103 -15.53 2.09 -2.10
N SER A 104 -15.40 1.62 -0.86
CA SER A 104 -14.80 0.31 -0.56
C SER A 104 -15.57 -0.86 -1.18
N THR A 105 -16.91 -0.83 -1.16
CA THR A 105 -17.72 -1.89 -1.78
C THR A 105 -17.64 -1.81 -3.29
N PHE A 106 -17.76 -0.61 -3.85
CA PHE A 106 -17.63 -0.39 -5.30
C PHE A 106 -16.30 -0.90 -5.84
N LEU A 107 -15.17 -0.56 -5.18
CA LEU A 107 -13.85 -0.98 -5.61
C LEU A 107 -13.64 -2.48 -5.35
N ARG A 108 -13.83 -2.95 -4.11
CA ARG A 108 -13.40 -4.30 -3.71
C ARG A 108 -14.41 -5.41 -3.96
N ALA A 109 -15.67 -5.10 -4.21
CA ALA A 109 -16.65 -6.05 -4.72
C ALA A 109 -16.83 -5.87 -6.24
N GLY A 110 -17.35 -4.72 -6.68
CA GLY A 110 -17.74 -4.49 -8.07
C GLY A 110 -16.58 -4.48 -9.05
N GLN A 111 -15.69 -3.46 -8.98
CA GLN A 111 -14.61 -3.30 -9.96
C GLN A 111 -13.61 -4.46 -9.93
N LEU A 112 -13.32 -5.05 -8.77
CA LEU A 112 -12.46 -6.22 -8.71
C LEU A 112 -13.10 -7.45 -9.36
N ALA A 113 -14.40 -7.67 -9.14
CA ALA A 113 -15.13 -8.76 -9.79
C ALA A 113 -15.07 -8.63 -11.31
N GLU A 114 -15.35 -7.43 -11.83
CA GLU A 114 -15.25 -7.13 -13.27
C GLU A 114 -13.83 -7.34 -13.79
N LEU A 115 -12.82 -6.80 -13.09
CA LEU A 115 -11.41 -6.92 -13.47
C LEU A 115 -10.97 -8.38 -13.58
N VAL A 116 -11.33 -9.23 -12.61
CA VAL A 116 -10.95 -10.65 -12.62
C VAL A 116 -11.73 -11.41 -13.71
N ALA A 117 -13.01 -11.12 -13.90
CA ALA A 117 -13.82 -11.72 -14.95
C ALA A 117 -13.28 -11.40 -16.36
N GLU A 118 -12.78 -10.19 -16.56
CA GLU A 118 -12.18 -9.76 -17.84
C GLU A 118 -10.84 -10.46 -18.11
N HIS A 119 -10.00 -10.68 -17.10
CA HIS A 119 -8.66 -11.27 -17.28
C HIS A 119 -8.68 -12.81 -17.30
N HIS A 120 -9.68 -13.44 -16.70
CA HIS A 120 -9.77 -14.89 -16.54
C HIS A 120 -11.18 -15.47 -16.83
N PRO A 121 -11.83 -15.11 -17.95
CA PRO A 121 -13.21 -15.50 -18.24
C PRO A 121 -13.41 -17.01 -18.40
N GLU A 122 -12.37 -17.74 -18.81
CA GLU A 122 -12.37 -19.19 -18.95
C GLU A 122 -12.17 -19.93 -17.63
N ARG A 123 -11.61 -19.25 -16.62
CA ARG A 123 -11.29 -19.87 -15.31
C ARG A 123 -12.37 -19.64 -14.29
N TYR A 124 -13.03 -18.47 -14.29
CA TYR A 124 -13.94 -18.07 -13.23
C TYR A 124 -15.31 -17.61 -13.74
N ASP A 125 -16.38 -18.12 -13.11
CA ASP A 125 -17.74 -17.57 -13.21
C ASP A 125 -17.95 -16.60 -12.04
N ILE A 126 -17.64 -15.32 -12.29
CA ILE A 126 -17.65 -14.27 -11.26
C ILE A 126 -19.04 -13.65 -11.11
N ALA A 127 -19.50 -13.52 -9.87
CA ALA A 127 -20.63 -12.67 -9.49
C ALA A 127 -20.29 -11.78 -8.30
N TRP A 128 -21.07 -10.72 -8.07
CA TRP A 128 -21.06 -9.97 -6.82
C TRP A 128 -22.51 -9.75 -6.37
N THR A 129 -22.77 -9.90 -5.08
CA THR A 129 -24.14 -10.01 -4.56
C THR A 129 -24.22 -9.64 -3.07
N PRO A 130 -25.36 -9.12 -2.59
CA PRO A 130 -25.62 -8.96 -1.15
C PRO A 130 -26.29 -10.19 -0.52
N GLU A 131 -26.65 -11.21 -1.31
CA GLU A 131 -27.54 -12.32 -0.93
C GLU A 131 -26.86 -13.39 -0.06
N PHE A 132 -26.56 -13.04 1.20
CA PHE A 132 -25.83 -13.90 2.15
C PHE A 132 -26.44 -15.29 2.37
N ALA A 133 -27.77 -15.39 2.39
CA ALA A 133 -28.47 -16.65 2.66
C ALA A 133 -28.53 -17.58 1.45
N ALA A 134 -28.58 -17.02 0.24
CA ALA A 134 -28.76 -17.78 -1.00
C ALA A 134 -27.44 -18.32 -1.59
N ILE A 135 -26.30 -17.74 -1.21
CA ILE A 135 -24.99 -18.11 -1.72
C ILE A 135 -24.54 -19.49 -1.21
N ARG A 136 -24.20 -20.38 -2.16
CA ARG A 136 -23.81 -21.78 -1.94
C ARG A 136 -22.96 -22.29 -3.09
N ASP A 137 -22.15 -23.30 -2.84
CA ASP A 137 -21.36 -24.01 -3.86
C ASP A 137 -20.39 -23.09 -4.65
N ARG A 138 -19.88 -22.02 -4.02
CA ARG A 138 -18.93 -21.05 -4.61
C ARG A 138 -17.66 -20.88 -3.79
N VAL A 139 -16.61 -20.30 -4.36
CA VAL A 139 -15.60 -19.58 -3.58
C VAL A 139 -16.15 -18.19 -3.24
N VAL A 140 -16.25 -17.86 -1.96
CA VAL A 140 -16.85 -16.60 -1.50
C VAL A 140 -15.75 -15.64 -1.06
N ILE A 141 -15.68 -14.48 -1.70
CA ILE A 141 -14.89 -13.34 -1.25
C ILE A 141 -15.77 -12.49 -0.33
N LEU A 142 -15.58 -12.64 0.98
CA LEU A 142 -16.36 -11.93 2.00
C LEU A 142 -15.75 -10.55 2.25
N THR A 143 -16.30 -9.53 1.60
CA THR A 143 -15.74 -8.16 1.65
C THR A 143 -15.81 -7.54 3.05
N LYS A 144 -14.97 -6.53 3.30
CA LYS A 144 -14.81 -5.81 4.57
C LYS A 144 -16.09 -5.65 5.38
N TRP A 145 -17.09 -5.02 4.79
CA TRP A 145 -18.33 -4.71 5.49
C TRP A 145 -19.22 -5.93 5.70
N ALA A 146 -19.22 -6.88 4.76
CA ALA A 146 -19.89 -8.16 4.95
C ALA A 146 -19.24 -8.93 6.12
N LEU A 147 -17.92 -9.04 6.13
CA LEU A 147 -17.13 -9.64 7.21
C LEU A 147 -17.39 -8.96 8.56
N GLN A 148 -17.40 -7.62 8.61
CA GLN A 148 -17.63 -6.89 9.85
C GLN A 148 -19.07 -7.05 10.36
N SER A 149 -20.05 -7.12 9.45
CA SER A 149 -21.48 -7.20 9.80
C SER A 149 -21.96 -8.57 10.28
N ARG A 150 -21.11 -9.62 10.21
CA ARG A 150 -21.47 -11.00 10.53
C ARG A 150 -20.73 -11.51 11.76
N GLY A 151 -21.38 -12.38 12.52
CA GLY A 151 -20.76 -13.17 13.59
C GLY A 151 -19.89 -14.31 13.05
N ALA A 152 -19.00 -14.83 13.88
CA ALA A 152 -18.14 -15.96 13.50
C ALA A 152 -18.95 -17.23 13.15
N GLU A 153 -20.06 -17.48 13.86
CA GLU A 153 -20.96 -18.61 13.59
C GLU A 153 -21.62 -18.50 12.20
N GLU A 154 -22.14 -17.32 11.84
CA GLU A 154 -22.70 -17.08 10.50
C GLU A 154 -21.66 -17.30 9.39
N ILE A 155 -20.40 -16.89 9.63
CA ILE A 155 -19.29 -17.11 8.69
C ILE A 155 -18.94 -18.59 8.60
N ALA A 156 -18.96 -19.32 9.72
CA ALA A 156 -18.74 -20.77 9.73
C ALA A 156 -19.84 -21.51 8.96
N ASP A 157 -21.11 -21.10 9.11
CA ASP A 157 -22.23 -21.64 8.34
C ASP A 157 -22.10 -21.33 6.85
N LEU A 158 -21.64 -20.13 6.50
CA LEU A 158 -21.35 -19.73 5.13
C LEU A 158 -20.25 -20.62 4.54
N ARG A 159 -19.20 -20.86 5.31
CA ARG A 159 -18.10 -21.74 4.97
C ARG A 159 -18.55 -23.18 4.81
N ALA A 160 -19.47 -23.68 5.64
CA ALA A 160 -19.94 -25.06 5.57
C ALA A 160 -20.63 -25.38 4.23
N ARG A 161 -21.33 -24.42 3.62
CA ARG A 161 -22.13 -24.59 2.38
C ARG A 161 -21.47 -24.11 1.09
N ASN A 162 -20.21 -23.69 1.16
CA ASN A 162 -19.44 -23.15 0.03
C ASN A 162 -18.12 -23.91 -0.15
N VAL A 163 -17.49 -23.73 -1.31
CA VAL A 163 -16.19 -24.32 -1.64
C VAL A 163 -15.13 -23.79 -0.68
N ALA A 164 -15.06 -22.46 -0.54
CA ALA A 164 -14.20 -21.76 0.40
C ALA A 164 -14.77 -20.38 0.73
N VAL A 165 -14.41 -19.83 1.91
CA VAL A 165 -14.70 -18.44 2.29
C VAL A 165 -13.41 -17.71 2.61
N ILE A 166 -13.13 -16.66 1.84
CA ILE A 166 -11.95 -15.81 1.96
C ILE A 166 -12.39 -14.46 2.53
N GLY A 167 -11.89 -14.12 3.72
CA GLY A 167 -12.23 -12.85 4.38
C GLY A 167 -11.35 -11.70 3.91
N VAL A 168 -11.96 -10.57 3.53
CA VAL A 168 -11.22 -9.35 3.15
C VAL A 168 -11.18 -8.39 4.31
N TRP A 169 -10.00 -8.19 4.90
CA TRP A 169 -9.88 -7.36 6.10
C TRP A 169 -9.79 -5.87 5.80
N ASP A 170 -9.24 -5.45 4.64
CA ASP A 170 -9.21 -4.06 4.15
C ASP A 170 -9.08 -3.03 5.27
N ASP A 171 -7.91 -3.02 5.94
CA ASP A 171 -7.56 -2.15 7.06
C ASP A 171 -8.28 -2.34 8.41
N LEU A 172 -9.13 -3.36 8.53
CA LEU A 172 -9.71 -3.76 9.81
C LEU A 172 -8.70 -4.54 10.66
N PRO A 173 -8.71 -4.36 11.99
CA PRO A 173 -8.06 -5.30 12.89
C PRO A 173 -8.74 -6.67 12.79
N ALA A 174 -7.93 -7.73 12.77
CA ALA A 174 -8.46 -9.09 12.73
C ALA A 174 -9.06 -9.54 14.05
N ASP A 175 -10.25 -10.13 13.96
CA ASP A 175 -10.94 -10.81 15.05
C ASP A 175 -10.61 -12.31 15.03
N ALA A 176 -10.17 -12.87 16.15
CA ALA A 176 -9.70 -14.25 16.22
C ALA A 176 -10.80 -15.28 15.92
N ALA A 177 -12.03 -15.05 16.38
CA ALA A 177 -13.14 -15.97 16.15
C ALA A 177 -13.55 -15.97 14.68
N LYS A 178 -13.59 -14.80 14.04
CA LYS A 178 -13.85 -14.69 12.60
C LYS A 178 -12.71 -15.30 11.78
N MET A 179 -11.44 -15.08 12.15
CA MET A 179 -10.29 -15.70 11.48
C MET A 179 -10.38 -17.23 11.46
N ALA A 180 -10.78 -17.84 12.57
CA ALA A 180 -10.97 -19.28 12.68
C ALA A 180 -12.15 -19.82 11.84
N ALA A 181 -13.10 -18.96 11.50
CA ALA A 181 -14.26 -19.30 10.68
C ALA A 181 -14.01 -19.20 9.16
N LEU A 182 -12.84 -18.68 8.73
CA LEU A 182 -12.47 -18.51 7.33
C LEU A 182 -11.57 -19.66 6.85
N ASP A 183 -11.55 -19.89 5.52
CA ASP A 183 -10.56 -20.76 4.88
C ASP A 183 -9.25 -20.02 4.58
N ALA A 184 -9.34 -18.73 4.28
CA ALA A 184 -8.20 -17.86 4.03
C ALA A 184 -8.56 -16.38 4.28
N SER A 185 -7.54 -15.52 4.26
CA SER A 185 -7.69 -14.07 4.29
C SER A 185 -7.07 -13.43 3.05
N MET A 186 -7.77 -12.44 2.49
CA MET A 186 -7.22 -11.51 1.50
C MET A 186 -6.93 -10.17 2.18
N THR A 187 -5.72 -9.68 2.01
CA THR A 187 -5.24 -8.38 2.50
C THR A 187 -4.84 -7.50 1.33
N LEU A 188 -4.76 -6.19 1.60
CA LEU A 188 -4.42 -5.16 0.62
C LEU A 188 -3.14 -4.41 1.02
N SER A 189 -2.65 -4.70 2.22
CA SER A 189 -1.48 -4.13 2.84
C SER A 189 -0.48 -5.25 3.08
N HIS A 190 0.78 -5.02 2.69
CA HIS A 190 1.84 -5.99 2.89
C HIS A 190 2.08 -6.22 4.39
N SER A 191 2.13 -5.15 5.18
CA SER A 191 2.28 -5.25 6.64
C SER A 191 1.13 -6.02 7.29
N GLN A 192 -0.13 -5.81 6.84
CA GLN A 192 -1.27 -6.58 7.32
C GLN A 192 -1.11 -8.07 7.02
N THR A 193 -0.66 -8.41 5.81
CA THR A 193 -0.43 -9.80 5.39
C THR A 193 0.54 -10.51 6.33
N LEU A 194 1.68 -9.86 6.61
CA LEU A 194 2.70 -10.39 7.53
C LEU A 194 2.20 -10.49 8.97
N ASP A 195 1.38 -9.56 9.45
CA ASP A 195 0.76 -9.65 10.77
C ASP A 195 -0.19 -10.83 10.88
N LEU A 196 -1.12 -10.98 9.91
CA LEU A 196 -2.08 -12.08 9.92
C LEU A 196 -1.41 -13.45 9.82
N ALA A 197 -0.41 -13.56 8.94
CA ALA A 197 0.42 -14.76 8.80
C ALA A 197 1.04 -15.23 10.13
N ARG A 198 1.60 -14.28 10.89
CA ARG A 198 2.25 -14.56 12.17
C ARG A 198 1.25 -14.89 13.27
N ARG A 199 0.13 -14.17 13.32
CA ARG A 199 -0.86 -14.29 14.41
C ARG A 199 -1.86 -15.42 14.23
N PHE A 200 -2.16 -15.77 12.98
CA PHE A 200 -3.18 -16.75 12.62
C PHE A 200 -2.64 -17.75 11.59
N PRO A 201 -1.55 -18.50 11.91
CA PRO A 201 -0.89 -19.37 10.94
C PRO A 201 -1.78 -20.52 10.41
N ALA A 202 -2.89 -20.82 11.08
CA ALA A 202 -3.88 -21.80 10.62
C ALA A 202 -4.82 -21.27 9.51
N THR A 203 -4.86 -19.95 9.31
CA THR A 203 -5.68 -19.28 8.28
C THR A 203 -4.74 -18.51 7.36
N PRO A 204 -4.38 -19.06 6.18
CA PRO A 204 -3.42 -18.43 5.28
C PRO A 204 -3.87 -17.02 4.87
N ALA A 205 -2.90 -16.10 4.76
CA ALA A 205 -3.13 -14.70 4.41
C ALA A 205 -2.43 -14.38 3.09
N PHE A 206 -3.18 -13.86 2.13
CA PHE A 206 -2.71 -13.54 0.78
C PHE A 206 -2.79 -12.04 0.54
N HIS A 207 -1.67 -11.46 0.13
CA HIS A 207 -1.64 -10.08 -0.35
C HIS A 207 -2.17 -10.04 -1.78
N VAL A 208 -3.23 -9.26 -2.00
CA VAL A 208 -3.70 -8.90 -3.34
C VAL A 208 -3.67 -7.38 -3.43
N THR A 209 -2.82 -6.86 -4.29
CA THR A 209 -2.57 -5.44 -4.46
C THR A 209 -3.87 -4.69 -4.73
N HIS A 210 -4.01 -3.50 -4.15
CA HIS A 210 -5.20 -2.69 -4.34
C HIS A 210 -5.18 -2.06 -5.74
N HIS A 211 -6.08 -2.48 -6.65
CA HIS A 211 -6.24 -1.79 -7.94
C HIS A 211 -6.69 -0.34 -7.72
N VAL A 212 -6.20 0.58 -8.54
CA VAL A 212 -6.71 1.96 -8.55
C VAL A 212 -8.08 1.96 -9.24
N ASN A 213 -8.99 2.83 -8.81
CA ASN A 213 -10.29 3.02 -9.45
C ASN A 213 -10.13 3.11 -10.98
N ARG A 214 -10.75 2.17 -11.71
CA ARG A 214 -10.58 2.03 -13.17
C ARG A 214 -11.18 3.19 -13.97
N ARG A 215 -11.99 4.05 -13.33
CA ARG A 215 -12.49 5.31 -13.91
C ARG A 215 -11.42 6.40 -13.99
N ILE A 216 -10.29 6.23 -13.30
CA ILE A 216 -9.17 7.17 -13.33
C ILE A 216 -8.29 6.79 -14.52
N PRO A 217 -8.25 7.60 -15.58
CA PRO A 217 -7.35 7.35 -16.69
C PRO A 217 -5.90 7.59 -16.25
N PRO A 218 -4.91 6.95 -16.90
CA PRO A 218 -3.54 7.42 -16.83
C PRO A 218 -3.48 8.89 -17.27
N CYS A 219 -2.72 9.71 -16.55
CA CYS A 219 -2.53 11.11 -16.90
C CYS A 219 -1.05 11.49 -16.88
N THR A 220 -0.73 12.58 -17.58
CA THR A 220 0.61 13.19 -17.57
C THR A 220 0.54 14.46 -16.74
N PRO A 221 1.24 14.53 -15.61
CA PRO A 221 1.14 15.68 -14.74
C PRO A 221 2.03 16.83 -15.27
N PRO A 222 1.79 18.07 -14.84
CA PRO A 222 2.56 19.23 -15.27
C PRO A 222 4.04 19.12 -14.89
N ALA A 223 4.90 19.70 -15.72
CA ALA A 223 6.36 19.67 -15.55
C ALA A 223 6.98 21.07 -15.37
N ASP A 224 6.16 22.11 -15.20
CA ASP A 224 6.59 23.51 -15.12
C ASP A 224 7.04 23.92 -13.71
N ARG A 225 6.37 23.39 -12.68
CA ARG A 225 6.66 23.67 -11.26
C ARG A 225 6.06 22.59 -10.36
N LEU A 226 6.51 22.51 -9.12
CA LEU A 226 5.88 21.66 -8.10
C LEU A 226 4.41 22.05 -7.89
N ARG A 227 3.52 21.06 -7.94
CA ARG A 227 2.09 21.18 -7.59
C ARG A 227 1.70 19.97 -6.76
N ALA A 228 1.56 20.16 -5.46
CA ALA A 228 1.26 19.11 -4.50
C ALA A 228 -0.22 19.07 -4.14
N GLY A 229 -0.82 17.88 -4.16
CA GLY A 229 -2.23 17.67 -3.85
C GLY A 229 -2.45 16.49 -2.91
N TYR A 230 -3.37 16.62 -1.96
CA TYR A 230 -3.91 15.52 -1.16
C TYR A 230 -5.28 15.12 -1.70
N PHE A 231 -5.50 13.83 -1.91
CA PHE A 231 -6.78 13.28 -2.38
C PHE A 231 -7.35 12.28 -1.38
N GLY A 232 -8.39 12.68 -0.63
CA GLY A 232 -9.06 11.79 0.30
C GLY A 232 -9.83 12.49 1.43
N GLU A 233 -10.22 11.68 2.41
CA GLU A 233 -10.82 12.15 3.66
C GLU A 233 -9.84 13.03 4.45
N LEU A 234 -10.14 14.32 4.59
CA LEU A 234 -9.23 15.30 5.19
C LEU A 234 -8.84 14.96 6.64
N ALA A 235 -9.71 14.25 7.37
CA ALA A 235 -9.43 13.78 8.73
C ALA A 235 -8.24 12.79 8.79
N ASN A 236 -7.91 12.12 7.68
CA ASN A 236 -6.85 11.11 7.62
C ASN A 236 -5.45 11.70 7.37
N THR A 237 -5.34 12.96 6.96
CA THR A 237 -4.04 13.56 6.63
C THR A 237 -3.53 14.52 7.71
N ALA A 238 -2.21 14.70 7.73
CA ALA A 238 -1.55 15.74 8.48
C ALA A 238 -1.06 16.80 7.50
N LEU A 239 -1.53 18.04 7.67
CA LEU A 239 -1.02 19.20 6.97
C LEU A 239 -0.90 20.36 7.98
N PRO A 240 0.31 20.82 8.29
CA PRO A 240 0.54 22.06 9.02
C PRO A 240 -0.13 23.26 8.33
N GLY A 241 -0.70 24.18 9.11
CA GLY A 241 -1.38 25.35 8.56
C GLY A 241 -0.49 26.23 7.67
N ALA A 242 0.82 26.28 7.96
CA ALA A 242 1.79 27.03 7.16
C ALA A 242 2.01 26.47 5.74
N LEU A 243 1.66 25.19 5.51
CA LEU A 243 1.67 24.59 4.17
C LEU A 243 0.37 24.84 3.40
N GLY A 244 -0.57 25.60 3.97
CA GLY A 244 -1.78 26.05 3.30
C GLY A 244 -1.45 26.84 2.03
N GLY A 245 -1.96 26.36 0.88
CA GLY A 245 -1.68 26.95 -0.43
C GLY A 245 -0.44 26.39 -1.14
N LEU A 246 0.42 25.63 -0.45
CA LEU A 246 1.51 24.87 -1.07
C LEU A 246 1.10 23.43 -1.38
N VAL A 247 0.29 22.84 -0.50
CA VAL A 247 -0.39 21.56 -0.73
C VAL A 247 -1.88 21.82 -0.81
N GLU A 248 -2.49 21.49 -1.94
CA GLU A 248 -3.92 21.62 -2.09
C GLU A 248 -4.64 20.40 -1.51
N LEU A 249 -5.70 20.64 -0.73
CA LEU A 249 -6.52 19.59 -0.15
C LEU A 249 -7.76 19.35 -1.00
N VAL A 250 -7.80 18.23 -1.71
CA VAL A 250 -8.96 17.75 -2.46
C VAL A 250 -9.71 16.71 -1.60
N GLY A 251 -10.74 17.18 -0.92
CA GLY A 251 -11.60 16.35 -0.07
C GLY A 251 -12.41 15.35 -0.90
N ILE A 252 -12.49 14.10 -0.42
CA ILE A 252 -13.30 13.04 -1.04
C ILE A 252 -14.14 12.39 0.05
N ASP A 253 -15.46 12.32 -0.14
CA ASP A 253 -16.37 11.54 0.70
C ASP A 253 -16.38 10.07 0.23
N THR A 254 -15.75 9.20 1.01
CA THR A 254 -15.62 7.77 0.71
C THR A 254 -16.87 6.96 1.05
N SER A 255 -17.86 7.57 1.70
CA SER A 255 -19.17 6.94 1.95
C SER A 255 -20.02 6.86 0.68
N LYS A 256 -19.63 7.59 -0.38
CA LYS A 256 -20.29 7.63 -1.69
C LYS A 256 -19.25 7.46 -2.81
N VAL A 257 -19.73 7.16 -4.01
CA VAL A 257 -18.90 7.16 -5.21
C VAL A 257 -19.01 8.53 -5.88
N GLU A 258 -18.03 9.39 -5.62
CA GLU A 258 -17.89 10.70 -6.26
C GLU A 258 -16.70 10.69 -7.24
N THR A 259 -16.83 11.39 -8.37
CA THR A 259 -15.83 11.37 -9.45
C THR A 259 -15.26 12.73 -9.80
N ASP A 260 -15.82 13.84 -9.30
CA ASP A 260 -15.41 15.20 -9.71
C ASP A 260 -13.94 15.49 -9.38
N TRP A 261 -13.42 14.91 -8.31
CA TRP A 261 -12.00 15.03 -7.93
C TRP A 261 -11.06 14.33 -8.92
N ILE A 262 -11.54 13.39 -9.75
CA ILE A 262 -10.71 12.68 -10.74
C ILE A 262 -10.20 13.65 -11.81
N GLU A 263 -11.03 14.62 -12.22
CA GLU A 263 -10.66 15.63 -13.20
C GLU A 263 -9.53 16.54 -12.72
N ARG A 264 -9.33 16.59 -11.40
CA ARG A 264 -8.27 17.38 -10.77
C ARG A 264 -6.92 16.69 -10.71
N LEU A 265 -6.88 15.35 -10.82
CA LEU A 265 -5.63 14.59 -10.70
C LEU A 265 -4.52 15.08 -11.65
N PRO A 266 -4.80 15.38 -12.94
CA PRO A 266 -3.78 15.87 -13.87
C PRO A 266 -3.20 17.24 -13.50
N GLU A 267 -3.77 17.98 -12.54
CA GLU A 267 -3.26 19.28 -12.10
C GLU A 267 -2.01 19.17 -11.22
N PHE A 268 -1.72 17.97 -10.67
CA PHE A 268 -0.72 17.75 -9.64
C PHE A 268 0.37 16.79 -10.08
N ASN A 269 1.62 17.11 -9.75
CA ASN A 269 2.78 16.25 -10.02
C ASN A 269 3.40 15.65 -8.74
N ALA A 270 2.86 16.01 -7.58
CA ALA A 270 3.17 15.40 -6.30
C ALA A 270 1.89 15.10 -5.53
N HIS A 271 1.77 13.88 -5.01
CA HIS A 271 0.66 13.46 -4.17
C HIS A 271 1.11 13.43 -2.72
N TRP A 272 0.52 14.28 -1.90
CA TRP A 272 0.68 14.26 -0.46
C TRP A 272 -0.08 13.05 0.09
N ILE A 273 0.61 12.10 0.71
CA ILE A 273 -0.02 10.88 1.24
C ILE A 273 0.29 10.65 2.72
N LEU A 274 0.72 11.70 3.42
CA LEU A 274 0.96 11.65 4.86
C LEU A 274 -0.31 11.37 5.63
N ARG A 275 -0.18 10.47 6.60
CA ARG A 275 -1.31 9.95 7.37
C ARG A 275 -1.20 10.27 8.84
N ARG A 276 -2.30 10.71 9.44
CA ARG A 276 -2.50 10.65 10.90
C ARG A 276 -2.87 9.22 11.28
N ARG A 277 -2.02 8.55 12.07
CA ARG A 277 -2.38 7.25 12.66
C ARG A 277 -3.24 7.46 13.90
N ARG A 278 -4.30 6.68 14.02
CA ARG A 278 -5.12 6.58 15.23
C ARG A 278 -4.97 5.18 15.83
N PRO A 279 -5.16 5.01 17.15
CA PRO A 279 -5.07 3.69 17.78
C PRO A 279 -6.04 2.64 17.21
N ILE A 280 -7.13 3.10 16.59
CA ILE A 280 -8.17 2.24 15.99
C ILE A 280 -7.87 1.85 14.53
N ASP A 281 -6.84 2.43 13.91
CA ASP A 281 -6.51 2.12 12.52
C ASP A 281 -5.73 0.81 12.44
N GLY A 282 -6.19 -0.13 11.61
CA GLY A 282 -5.36 -1.26 11.18
C GLY A 282 -4.31 -0.84 10.15
N ALA A 283 -3.59 -1.83 9.61
CA ALA A 283 -2.63 -1.61 8.54
C ALA A 283 -3.34 -1.22 7.24
N LYS A 284 -2.97 -0.06 6.69
CA LYS A 284 -3.71 0.59 5.59
C LYS A 284 -3.00 0.34 4.28
N PRO A 285 -3.74 0.06 3.19
CA PRO A 285 -3.13 -0.19 1.89
C PRO A 285 -2.48 1.07 1.31
N PHE A 286 -1.46 0.87 0.47
CA PHE A 286 -0.74 1.93 -0.24
C PHE A 286 -1.52 2.54 -1.42
N LEU A 287 -2.86 2.53 -1.38
CA LEU A 287 -3.74 2.93 -2.49
C LEU A 287 -3.46 4.35 -3.02
N LYS A 288 -3.19 5.31 -2.13
CA LYS A 288 -2.87 6.68 -2.56
C LYS A 288 -1.54 6.77 -3.30
N GLY A 289 -0.58 5.89 -2.97
CA GLY A 289 0.66 5.74 -3.72
C GLY A 289 0.43 5.11 -5.09
N PHE A 290 -0.41 4.07 -5.20
CA PHE A 290 -0.79 3.51 -6.50
C PHE A 290 -1.51 4.53 -7.38
N LEU A 291 -2.39 5.35 -6.78
CA LEU A 291 -3.04 6.46 -7.46
C LEU A 291 -2.01 7.47 -8.00
N ALA A 292 -1.05 7.87 -7.19
CA ALA A 292 0.03 8.76 -7.62
C ALA A 292 0.83 8.16 -8.79
N ALA A 293 1.16 6.86 -8.69
CA ALA A 293 1.86 6.13 -9.73
C ALA A 293 1.09 6.10 -11.06
N ARG A 294 -0.22 5.81 -11.02
CA ARG A 294 -1.10 5.84 -12.21
C ARG A 294 -1.18 7.23 -12.84
N CYS A 295 -1.05 8.27 -12.03
CA CYS A 295 -1.06 9.67 -12.48
C CYS A 295 0.33 10.21 -12.88
N GLY A 296 1.38 9.37 -12.88
CA GLY A 296 2.75 9.80 -13.16
C GLY A 296 3.33 10.78 -12.13
N ALA A 297 2.70 10.92 -10.96
CA ALA A 297 3.09 11.84 -9.89
C ALA A 297 4.01 11.16 -8.87
N VAL A 298 4.90 11.94 -8.25
CA VAL A 298 5.67 11.48 -7.10
C VAL A 298 4.80 11.45 -5.85
N ALA A 299 5.10 10.57 -4.89
CA ALA A 299 4.42 10.54 -3.59
C ALA A 299 5.24 11.26 -2.50
N VAL A 300 4.59 11.90 -1.54
CA VAL A 300 5.21 12.36 -0.29
C VAL A 300 4.65 11.52 0.86
N ALA A 301 5.49 10.67 1.42
CA ALA A 301 5.10 9.63 2.38
C ALA A 301 5.90 9.74 3.68
N ALA A 302 5.35 9.23 4.79
CA ALA A 302 6.09 9.12 6.03
C ALA A 302 7.03 7.91 5.98
N ARG A 303 8.28 8.05 6.42
CA ARG A 303 9.26 6.96 6.43
C ARG A 303 8.85 5.78 7.31
N GLY A 304 8.05 6.04 8.35
CA GLY A 304 7.50 5.01 9.23
C GLY A 304 6.25 4.29 8.69
N ASP A 305 5.81 4.59 7.47
CA ASP A 305 4.73 3.85 6.82
C ASP A 305 5.29 2.59 6.13
N GLU A 306 5.01 1.42 6.72
CA GLU A 306 5.58 0.14 6.30
C GLU A 306 5.21 -0.24 4.86
N ASP A 307 3.97 0.03 4.46
CA ASP A 307 3.51 -0.24 3.10
C ASP A 307 4.14 0.76 2.12
N ALA A 308 4.29 2.03 2.50
CA ALA A 308 5.03 2.98 1.69
C ALA A 308 6.50 2.56 1.52
N LEU A 309 7.15 2.12 2.59
CA LEU A 309 8.54 1.65 2.55
C LEU A 309 8.71 0.44 1.63
N TYR A 310 7.80 -0.51 1.71
CA TYR A 310 7.79 -1.70 0.86
C TYR A 310 7.69 -1.37 -0.64
N TYR A 311 6.82 -0.42 -1.02
CA TYR A 311 6.67 -0.07 -2.43
C TYR A 311 7.72 0.94 -2.91
N LEU A 312 8.13 1.90 -2.09
CA LEU A 312 9.02 2.99 -2.52
C LEU A 312 10.51 2.64 -2.37
N GLY A 313 10.87 1.70 -1.50
CA GLY A 313 12.26 1.37 -1.20
C GLY A 313 12.94 2.38 -0.27
N ASP A 314 14.00 1.95 0.41
CA ASP A 314 14.67 2.75 1.46
C ASP A 314 15.25 4.09 0.94
N ASP A 315 15.64 4.13 -0.32
CA ASP A 315 16.31 5.24 -1.00
C ASP A 315 15.35 6.27 -1.60
N TYR A 316 14.03 6.10 -1.43
CA TYR A 316 13.07 7.07 -1.94
C TYR A 316 13.27 8.47 -1.32
N PRO A 317 13.49 9.52 -2.14
CA PRO A 317 14.01 10.79 -1.64
C PRO A 317 12.94 11.65 -0.95
N PHE A 318 11.65 11.40 -1.22
CA PHE A 318 10.54 12.20 -0.67
C PHE A 318 9.83 11.53 0.51
N PHE A 319 10.60 10.76 1.29
CA PHE A 319 10.18 10.36 2.62
C PHE A 319 10.38 11.49 3.62
N VAL A 320 9.34 11.80 4.39
CA VAL A 320 9.47 12.65 5.58
C VAL A 320 9.75 11.78 6.81
N PRO A 321 10.60 12.24 7.74
CA PRO A 321 10.94 11.46 8.93
C PRO A 321 9.76 11.32 9.91
N GLY A 322 8.87 12.32 9.94
CA GLY A 322 7.73 12.36 10.85
C GLY A 322 6.70 13.40 10.40
N LEU A 323 5.79 13.74 11.32
CA LEU A 323 4.72 14.70 11.10
C LEU A 323 4.95 16.04 11.84
N ASP A 324 6.19 16.29 12.27
CA ASP A 324 6.55 17.57 12.87
C ASP A 324 6.37 18.70 11.84
N PRO A 325 5.65 19.80 12.18
CA PRO A 325 5.41 20.87 11.24
C PRO A 325 6.67 21.45 10.58
N GLY A 326 7.75 21.64 11.34
CA GLY A 326 8.99 22.22 10.83
C GLY A 326 9.67 21.31 9.81
N ASP A 327 9.68 20.00 10.08
CA ASP A 327 10.21 18.99 9.15
C ASP A 327 9.40 18.96 7.85
N LEU A 328 8.07 19.00 7.95
CA LEU A 328 7.18 19.00 6.80
C LEU A 328 7.36 20.24 5.93
N GLU A 329 7.49 21.42 6.55
CA GLU A 329 7.73 22.68 5.87
C GLU A 329 9.09 22.69 5.15
N ALA A 330 10.16 22.29 5.85
CA ALA A 330 11.49 22.20 5.28
C ALA A 330 11.53 21.21 4.10
N HIS A 331 10.83 20.09 4.20
CA HIS A 331 10.75 19.09 3.14
C HIS A 331 10.07 19.63 1.88
N VAL A 332 8.93 20.33 2.01
CA VAL A 332 8.24 20.93 0.85
C VAL A 332 9.11 21.98 0.18
N VAL A 333 9.82 22.81 0.94
CA VAL A 333 10.76 23.81 0.39
C VAL A 333 11.89 23.12 -0.37
N ALA A 334 12.50 22.08 0.19
CA ALA A 334 13.55 21.32 -0.47
C ALA A 334 13.05 20.66 -1.76
N MET A 335 11.86 20.06 -1.72
CA MET A 335 11.20 19.44 -2.87
C MET A 335 10.90 20.46 -3.99
N ALA A 336 10.46 21.67 -3.62
CA ALA A 336 10.21 22.75 -4.57
C ALA A 336 11.52 23.24 -5.23
N ALA A 337 12.59 23.41 -4.43
CA ALA A 337 13.90 23.83 -4.93
C ALA A 337 14.57 22.76 -5.81
N GLY A 338 14.36 21.49 -5.50
CA GLY A 338 14.88 20.34 -6.24
C GLY A 338 14.00 19.84 -7.38
N PHE A 339 12.88 20.52 -7.68
CA PHE A 339 11.92 20.09 -8.68
C PHE A 339 12.58 19.92 -10.07
N GLY A 340 12.34 18.78 -10.72
CA GLY A 340 12.99 18.41 -11.98
C GLY A 340 14.45 17.98 -11.87
N GLY A 341 15.07 18.12 -10.69
CA GLY A 341 16.45 17.72 -10.39
C GLY A 341 16.65 16.20 -10.27
N PRO A 342 17.86 15.76 -9.86
CA PRO A 342 18.21 14.34 -9.76
C PRO A 342 17.27 13.53 -8.85
N GLU A 343 16.97 14.01 -7.64
CA GLU A 343 16.07 13.35 -6.69
C GLU A 343 14.64 13.24 -7.25
N TRP A 344 14.15 14.29 -7.91
CA TRP A 344 12.85 14.25 -8.57
C TRP A 344 12.77 13.17 -9.64
N ARG A 345 13.81 13.06 -10.48
CA ARG A 345 13.88 12.02 -11.52
C ARG A 345 13.99 10.62 -10.92
N GLN A 346 14.73 10.44 -9.82
CA GLN A 346 14.79 9.18 -9.08
C GLN A 346 13.42 8.80 -8.53
N ALA A 347 12.72 9.72 -7.84
CA ALA A 347 11.37 9.48 -7.33
C ALA A 347 10.41 9.09 -8.45
N ARG A 348 10.45 9.77 -9.60
CA ARG A 348 9.64 9.41 -10.77
C ARG A 348 9.94 8.00 -11.29
N ALA A 349 11.22 7.63 -11.41
CA ALA A 349 11.61 6.28 -11.83
C ALA A 349 11.12 5.20 -10.86
N ILE A 350 11.10 5.48 -9.55
CA ILE A 350 10.52 4.59 -8.54
C ILE A 350 9.00 4.49 -8.72
N MET A 351 8.31 5.61 -8.92
CA MET A 351 6.86 5.60 -9.13
C MET A 351 6.44 4.89 -10.42
N GLU A 352 7.25 4.92 -11.48
CA GLU A 352 7.04 4.10 -12.68
C GLU A 352 7.08 2.60 -12.35
N GLN A 353 7.97 2.17 -11.45
CA GLN A 353 8.00 0.78 -10.97
C GLN A 353 6.81 0.44 -10.07
N VAL A 354 6.34 1.39 -9.24
CA VAL A 354 5.10 1.23 -8.47
C VAL A 354 3.91 1.05 -9.41
N ALA A 355 3.83 1.84 -10.49
CA ALA A 355 2.77 1.73 -11.49
C ALA A 355 2.78 0.35 -12.17
N ALA A 356 3.97 -0.14 -12.55
CA ALA A 356 4.11 -1.47 -13.15
C ALA A 356 3.65 -2.61 -12.21
N ARG A 357 3.88 -2.48 -10.91
CA ARG A 357 3.48 -3.47 -9.88
C ARG A 357 2.02 -3.38 -9.44
N SER A 358 1.29 -2.35 -9.86
CA SER A 358 -0.11 -2.12 -9.45
C SER A 358 -1.07 -2.08 -10.64
N THR A 359 -0.66 -2.67 -11.77
CA THR A 359 -1.52 -2.79 -12.96
C THR A 359 -2.68 -3.76 -12.72
N ASP A 360 -3.77 -3.59 -13.47
CA ASP A 360 -4.92 -4.47 -13.43
C ASP A 360 -4.52 -5.95 -13.67
N ALA A 361 -3.58 -6.20 -14.58
CA ALA A 361 -3.07 -7.54 -14.87
C ALA A 361 -2.32 -8.18 -13.69
N VAL A 362 -1.51 -7.40 -12.97
CA VAL A 362 -0.83 -7.89 -11.76
C VAL A 362 -1.85 -8.24 -10.68
N VAL A 363 -2.82 -7.36 -10.44
CA VAL A 363 -3.88 -7.59 -9.44
C VAL A 363 -4.73 -8.82 -9.79
N ALA A 364 -5.07 -9.01 -11.06
CA ALA A 364 -5.79 -10.19 -11.53
C ALA A 364 -4.98 -11.48 -11.30
N ALA A 365 -3.68 -11.46 -11.60
CA ALA A 365 -2.79 -12.60 -11.41
C ALA A 365 -2.60 -12.96 -9.93
N GLU A 366 -2.42 -11.97 -9.05
CA GLU A 366 -2.36 -12.17 -7.60
C GLU A 366 -3.66 -12.78 -7.06
N PHE A 367 -4.81 -12.28 -7.53
CA PHE A 367 -6.11 -12.85 -7.18
C PHE A 367 -6.24 -14.31 -7.63
N ALA A 368 -5.87 -14.61 -8.88
CA ALA A 368 -5.92 -15.97 -9.41
C ALA A 368 -5.01 -16.93 -8.62
N ALA A 369 -3.78 -16.50 -8.29
CA ALA A 369 -2.85 -17.28 -7.48
C ALA A 369 -3.41 -17.58 -6.08
N MET A 370 -4.08 -16.62 -5.45
CA MET A 370 -4.78 -16.84 -4.17
C MET A 370 -5.88 -17.90 -4.32
N ILE A 371 -6.72 -17.80 -5.36
CA ILE A 371 -7.80 -18.77 -5.59
C ILE A 371 -7.23 -20.18 -5.83
N ASP A 372 -6.17 -20.31 -6.64
CA ASP A 372 -5.52 -21.58 -6.91
C ASP A 372 -4.96 -22.20 -5.62
N ALA A 373 -4.30 -21.40 -4.78
CA ALA A 373 -3.75 -21.88 -3.51
C ALA A 373 -4.83 -22.35 -2.52
N VAL A 374 -6.03 -21.74 -2.55
CA VAL A 374 -7.15 -22.09 -1.68
C VAL A 374 -7.93 -23.31 -2.19
N THR A 375 -7.89 -23.58 -3.50
CA THR A 375 -8.74 -24.61 -4.14
C THR A 375 -7.99 -25.85 -4.65
N ALA A 376 -6.65 -25.84 -4.66
CA ALA A 376 -5.80 -27.01 -4.95
C ALA A 376 -5.77 -28.04 -3.80
#